data_AF-A0A3B7PY05-F1
#
_entry.id   AF-A0A3B7PY05-F1
#
_cell.length_a   1.000
_cell.length_b   1.000
_cell.length_c   1.000
_cell.angle_alpha   90.00
_cell.angle_beta   90.00
_cell.angle_gamma   90.00
#
_symmetry.space_group_name_H-M   'P 1'
#
loop_
_entity.id
_entity.type
_entity.pdbx_description
1 polymer ?
#
loop_
_entity_poly.entity_id
_entity_poly.type
_entity_poly.pdbx_seq_one_letter_code
_entity_poly.pdbx_strand_id
1 'polypeptide(L)'
;MRLIDSFNSAEPERHIRLNLNQRPEQIVQEIVQHCHAYDPEVLSAAGEEADYVLAALHRMPFCSVALQQPCMQHVRPEQLASRHQLLIQLDSAHPDHAALSEKFDLLGADVSFEDAVLRLLHTYMQMPMDENG
;
A
#
# COMPACT_ATOMS: atom_id res chain seq x y z
N MET A 1 4.66 -8.19 -4.22
CA MET A 1 4.43 -6.75 -3.98
C MET A 1 4.88 -5.95 -5.21
N ARG A 2 4.27 -4.81 -5.50
CA ARG A 2 4.65 -3.92 -6.62
C ARG A 2 4.95 -2.52 -6.11
N LEU A 3 6.00 -1.92 -6.64
CA LEU A 3 6.38 -0.53 -6.44
C LEU A 3 6.26 0.17 -7.79
N ILE A 4 5.48 1.24 -7.84
CA ILE A 4 5.15 1.94 -9.08
C ILE A 4 5.65 3.37 -8.98
N ASP A 5 6.43 3.78 -9.96
CA ASP A 5 6.97 5.11 -10.18
C ASP A 5 6.81 5.44 -11.67
N SER A 6 5.70 6.08 -12.01
CA SER A 6 5.35 6.43 -13.38
C SER A 6 6.27 7.50 -13.98
N PHE A 7 7.00 8.25 -13.16
CA PHE A 7 8.01 9.19 -13.64
C PHE A 7 9.28 8.49 -14.14
N ASN A 8 9.55 7.27 -13.69
CA ASN A 8 10.65 6.45 -14.19
C ASN A 8 10.28 5.72 -15.49
N SER A 9 10.52 6.40 -16.62
CA SER A 9 10.28 5.84 -17.96
C SER A 9 11.04 4.56 -18.30
N ALA A 10 12.15 4.25 -17.60
CA ALA A 10 12.95 3.06 -17.86
C ALA A 10 12.40 1.82 -17.14
N GLU A 11 11.88 2.00 -15.93
CA GLU A 11 11.31 0.92 -15.13
C GLU A 11 10.18 1.47 -14.25
N PRO A 12 8.98 1.68 -14.84
CA PRO A 12 7.88 2.37 -14.16
C PRO A 12 7.21 1.50 -13.10
N GLU A 13 7.44 0.18 -13.16
CA GLU A 13 6.87 -0.78 -12.23
C GLU A 13 7.91 -1.84 -11.88
N ARG A 14 8.12 -2.06 -10.58
CA ARG A 14 9.05 -3.05 -10.06
C ARG A 14 8.32 -4.06 -9.18
N HIS A 15 8.48 -5.33 -9.50
CA HIS A 15 7.92 -6.44 -8.71
C HIS A 15 8.93 -6.90 -7.66
N ILE A 16 8.56 -6.75 -6.40
CA ILE A 16 9.35 -7.22 -5.26
C ILE A 16 8.72 -8.51 -4.73
N ARG A 17 9.53 -9.56 -4.61
CA ARG A 17 9.14 -10.84 -4.02
C ARG A 17 9.73 -10.94 -2.62
N LEU A 18 8.88 -10.76 -1.61
CA LEU A 18 9.28 -10.87 -0.22
C LEU A 18 9.52 -12.34 0.16
N ASN A 19 10.48 -12.60 1.05
CA ASN A 19 10.67 -13.92 1.63
C ASN A 19 9.84 -14.06 2.92
N LEU A 20 8.60 -14.54 2.77
CA LEU A 20 7.64 -14.67 3.87
C LEU A 20 8.02 -15.73 4.93
N ASN A 21 9.08 -16.53 4.70
CA ASN A 21 9.59 -17.47 5.70
C ASN A 21 10.53 -16.82 6.74
N GLN A 22 10.82 -15.52 6.59
CA GLN A 22 11.65 -14.78 7.53
C GLN A 22 10.84 -14.30 8.73
N ARG A 23 11.53 -13.75 9.74
CA ARG A 23 10.85 -13.14 10.87
C ARG A 23 10.09 -11.88 10.43
N PRO A 24 8.89 -11.61 10.98
CA PRO A 24 8.09 -10.44 10.61
C PRO A 24 8.86 -9.11 10.59
N GLU A 25 9.75 -8.88 11.56
CA GLU A 25 10.52 -7.64 11.65
C GLU A 25 11.49 -7.47 10.48
N GLN A 26 12.02 -8.57 9.94
CA GLN A 26 12.93 -8.57 8.80
C GLN A 26 12.17 -8.24 7.51
N ILE A 27 10.97 -8.82 7.33
CA ILE A 27 10.10 -8.53 6.17
C ILE A 27 9.69 -7.06 6.19
N VAL A 28 9.26 -6.54 7.34
CA VAL A 28 8.91 -5.11 7.49
C VAL A 28 10.12 -4.22 7.18
N GLN A 29 11.31 -4.58 7.64
CA GLN A 29 12.53 -3.83 7.34
C GLN A 29 12.87 -3.86 5.84
N GLU A 30 12.71 -4.99 5.17
CA GLU A 30 12.93 -5.13 3.73
C GLU A 30 11.97 -4.25 2.92
N ILE A 31 10.68 -4.24 3.28
CA ILE A 31 9.68 -3.34 2.66
C ILE A 31 10.11 -1.88 2.80
N VAL A 32 10.45 -1.45 4.02
CA VAL A 32 10.87 -0.06 4.29
C VAL A 32 12.11 0.31 3.49
N GLN A 33 13.10 -0.59 3.40
CA GLN A 33 14.32 -0.37 2.62
C GLN A 33 14.02 -0.22 1.12
N HIS A 34 13.15 -1.07 0.57
CA HIS A 34 12.74 -0.94 -0.82
C HIS A 34 11.99 0.35 -1.10
N CYS A 35 11.07 0.76 -0.23
CA CYS A 35 10.36 2.03 -0.39
C CYS A 35 11.32 3.23 -0.35
N HIS A 36 12.33 3.22 0.53
CA HIS A 36 13.34 4.29 0.54
C HIS A 36 14.28 4.27 -0.67
N ALA A 37 14.62 3.09 -1.18
CA ALA A 37 15.55 2.95 -2.30
C ALA A 37 14.91 3.36 -3.63
N TYR A 38 13.62 3.12 -3.80
CA TYR A 38 12.90 3.32 -5.05
C TYR A 38 11.94 4.50 -5.05
N ASP A 39 11.60 5.04 -3.87
CA ASP A 39 10.71 6.19 -3.68
C ASP A 39 9.43 6.13 -4.55
N PRO A 40 8.63 5.06 -4.42
CA PRO A 40 7.50 4.83 -5.31
C PRO A 40 6.37 5.84 -5.06
N GLU A 41 5.66 6.21 -6.12
CA GLU A 41 4.40 6.95 -6.01
C GLU A 41 3.32 6.07 -5.36
N VAL A 42 3.22 4.82 -5.82
CA VAL A 42 2.25 3.84 -5.33
C VAL A 42 2.95 2.53 -4.98
N LEU A 43 2.69 2.05 -3.78
CA LEU A 43 2.98 0.67 -3.38
C LEU A 43 1.68 -0.13 -3.43
N SER A 44 1.72 -1.33 -4.05
CA SER A 44 0.61 -2.27 -3.97
C SER A 44 1.01 -3.67 -3.55
N ALA A 45 0.14 -4.33 -2.79
CA ALA A 45 0.35 -5.68 -2.27
C ALA A 45 -0.98 -6.41 -2.08
N ALA A 46 -0.93 -7.73 -1.97
CA ALA A 46 -2.10 -8.57 -1.78
C ALA A 46 -1.87 -9.64 -0.70
N GLY A 47 -2.95 -10.08 -0.06
CA GLY A 47 -2.93 -11.18 0.91
C GLY A 47 -1.95 -10.94 2.06
N GLU A 48 -1.09 -11.92 2.33
CA GLU A 48 -0.12 -11.86 3.42
C GLU A 48 0.90 -10.72 3.26
N GLU A 49 1.31 -10.37 2.04
CA GLU A 49 2.21 -9.23 1.82
C GLU A 49 1.56 -7.91 2.25
N ALA A 50 0.23 -7.78 2.07
CA ALA A 50 -0.49 -6.58 2.47
C ALA A 50 -0.48 -6.38 4.00
N ASP A 51 -0.49 -7.46 4.78
CA ASP A 51 -0.37 -7.39 6.25
C ASP A 51 0.96 -6.76 6.68
N TYR A 52 2.05 -7.19 6.03
CA TYR A 52 3.38 -6.66 6.32
C TYR A 52 3.52 -5.20 5.87
N VAL A 53 2.88 -4.81 4.76
CA VAL A 53 2.82 -3.41 4.35
C VAL A 53 2.06 -2.56 5.37
N LEU A 54 0.92 -3.03 5.88
CA LEU A 54 0.18 -2.38 6.96
C LEU A 54 1.05 -2.18 8.21
N ALA A 55 1.82 -3.20 8.60
CA ALA A 55 2.77 -3.12 9.71
C ALA A 55 3.91 -2.12 9.45
N ALA A 56 4.30 -1.92 8.19
CA ALA A 56 5.38 -1.01 7.78
C ALA A 56 4.94 0.46 7.66
N LEU A 57 3.65 0.78 7.63
CA LEU A 57 3.12 2.12 7.26
C LEU A 57 3.77 3.30 7.97
N HIS A 58 4.04 3.17 9.27
CA HIS A 58 4.61 4.25 10.08
C HIS A 58 6.11 4.48 9.85
N ARG A 59 6.78 3.56 9.14
CA ARG A 59 8.22 3.58 8.86
C ARG A 59 8.55 3.87 7.41
N MET A 60 7.57 3.75 6.52
CA MET A 60 7.77 3.98 5.09
C MET A 60 7.74 5.47 4.75
N PRO A 61 8.44 5.91 3.69
CA PRO A 61 8.27 7.25 3.13
C PRO A 61 6.82 7.51 2.70
N PHE A 62 6.51 8.78 2.43
CA PHE A 62 5.20 9.16 1.96
C PHE A 62 5.00 8.67 0.51
N CYS A 63 4.19 7.63 0.37
CA CYS A 63 3.69 7.07 -0.88
C CYS A 63 2.22 6.69 -0.70
N SER A 64 1.47 6.66 -1.80
CA SER A 64 0.12 6.09 -1.83
C SER A 64 0.21 4.57 -1.71
N VAL A 65 -0.79 3.95 -1.08
CA VAL A 65 -0.80 2.50 -0.84
C VAL A 65 -2.13 1.91 -1.28
N ALA A 66 -2.07 0.85 -2.09
CA ALA A 66 -3.23 0.05 -2.47
C ALA A 66 -3.06 -1.40 -1.99
N LEU A 67 -3.98 -1.90 -1.17
CA LEU A 67 -3.91 -3.24 -0.60
C LEU A 67 -5.09 -4.09 -1.04
N GLN A 68 -4.85 -5.32 -1.45
CA GLN A 68 -5.88 -6.26 -1.84
C GLN A 68 -6.00 -7.38 -0.82
N GLN A 69 -7.16 -7.47 -0.17
CA GLN A 69 -7.53 -8.56 0.74
C GLN A 69 -6.44 -8.89 1.77
N PRO A 70 -5.98 -7.92 2.59
CA PRO A 70 -5.10 -8.22 3.72
C PRO A 70 -5.72 -9.30 4.61
N CYS A 71 -4.89 -10.23 5.08
CA CYS A 71 -5.30 -11.36 5.91
C CYS A 71 -5.38 -11.04 7.41
N MET A 72 -4.81 -9.90 7.83
CA MET A 72 -4.78 -9.40 9.21
C MET A 72 -4.18 -10.39 10.23
N GLN A 73 -3.24 -11.24 9.80
CA GLN A 73 -2.58 -12.22 10.65
C GLN A 73 -1.49 -11.59 11.53
N HIS A 74 -0.78 -10.60 10.98
CA HIS A 74 0.41 -10.02 11.61
C HIS A 74 0.19 -8.62 12.19
N VAL A 75 -1.00 -8.04 11.98
CA VAL A 75 -1.33 -6.69 12.41
C VAL A 75 -2.78 -6.64 12.88
N ARG A 76 -3.04 -5.78 13.86
CA ARG A 76 -4.39 -5.55 14.39
C ARG A 76 -4.87 -4.15 13.97
N PRO A 77 -6.12 -3.97 13.51
CA PRO A 77 -6.63 -2.67 13.09
C PRO A 77 -6.38 -1.55 14.11
N GLU A 78 -6.49 -1.85 15.40
CA GLU A 78 -6.34 -0.88 16.49
C GLU A 78 -4.92 -0.30 16.57
N GLN A 79 -3.91 -1.05 16.14
CA GLN A 79 -2.51 -0.63 16.10
C GLN A 79 -2.20 0.27 14.90
N LEU A 80 -3.09 0.31 13.91
CA LEU A 80 -2.90 1.08 12.70
C LEU A 80 -3.32 2.54 12.92
N ALA A 81 -2.40 3.44 12.59
CA ALA A 81 -2.71 4.86 12.44
C ALA A 81 -3.48 5.09 11.14
N SER A 82 -4.44 6.01 11.15
CA SER A 82 -5.07 6.47 9.92
C SER A 82 -4.02 7.16 9.04
N ARG A 83 -4.09 6.90 7.73
CA ARG A 83 -3.18 7.49 6.74
C ARG A 83 -3.98 7.84 5.50
N HIS A 84 -3.89 9.10 5.09
CA HIS A 84 -4.45 9.54 3.82
C HIS A 84 -3.72 8.82 2.66
N GLN A 85 -4.45 8.54 1.57
CA GLN A 85 -3.96 7.82 0.38
C GLN A 85 -3.66 6.33 0.59
N LEU A 86 -4.37 5.67 1.52
CA LEU A 86 -4.37 4.21 1.65
C LEU A 86 -5.75 3.67 1.26
N LEU A 87 -5.80 2.89 0.17
CA LEU A 87 -6.98 2.18 -0.30
C LEU A 87 -6.84 0.69 0.04
N ILE A 88 -7.90 0.09 0.58
CA ILE A 88 -7.94 -1.36 0.83
C ILE A 88 -9.14 -1.94 0.11
N GLN A 89 -8.90 -2.82 -0.86
CA GLN A 89 -9.94 -3.70 -1.35
C GLN A 89 -10.16 -4.83 -0.36
N LEU A 90 -11.38 -4.92 0.18
CA LEU A 90 -11.72 -5.89 1.22
C LEU A 90 -13.15 -6.39 1.03
N ASP A 91 -13.38 -7.67 1.29
CA ASP A 91 -14.75 -8.20 1.34
C ASP A 91 -15.49 -7.65 2.57
N SER A 92 -16.75 -7.27 2.40
CA SER A 92 -17.64 -6.86 3.50
C SER A 92 -17.83 -7.93 4.57
N ALA A 93 -17.65 -9.21 4.23
CA ALA A 93 -17.68 -10.33 5.15
C ALA A 93 -16.37 -10.50 5.95
N HIS A 94 -15.32 -9.72 5.65
CA HIS A 94 -14.05 -9.82 6.36
C HIS A 94 -14.24 -9.43 7.84
N PRO A 95 -13.70 -10.21 8.80
CA PRO A 95 -13.91 -9.96 10.24
C PRO A 95 -13.51 -8.55 10.68
N ASP A 96 -12.43 -8.02 10.11
CA ASP A 96 -11.91 -6.68 10.43
C ASP A 96 -12.48 -5.55 9.54
N HIS A 97 -13.46 -5.83 8.67
CA HIS A 97 -13.97 -4.83 7.72
C HIS A 97 -14.43 -3.55 8.42
N ALA A 98 -15.23 -3.68 9.48
CA ALA A 98 -15.73 -2.52 10.23
C ALA A 98 -14.57 -1.67 10.80
N ALA A 99 -13.61 -2.30 11.48
CA ALA A 99 -12.49 -1.60 12.11
C ALA A 99 -11.56 -0.92 11.08
N LEU A 100 -11.36 -1.54 9.91
CA LEU A 100 -10.59 -0.94 8.82
C LEU A 100 -11.35 0.22 8.15
N SER A 101 -12.67 0.13 8.03
CA SER A 101 -13.51 1.19 7.44
C SER A 101 -13.55 2.48 8.25
N GLU A 102 -13.28 2.41 9.56
CA GLU A 102 -13.16 3.59 10.42
C GLU A 102 -11.85 4.37 10.19
N LYS A 103 -10.85 3.75 9.54
CA LYS A 103 -9.48 4.27 9.43
C LYS A 103 -9.04 4.54 8.00
N PHE A 104 -9.59 3.80 7.04
CA PHE A 104 -9.12 3.75 5.66
C PHE A 104 -10.29 3.72 4.68
N ASP A 105 -10.01 4.16 3.46
CA ASP A 105 -10.94 4.06 2.35
C ASP A 105 -10.99 2.60 1.87
N LEU A 106 -12.15 1.97 2.05
CA LEU A 106 -12.37 0.60 1.61
C LEU A 106 -13.03 0.56 0.23
N LEU A 107 -12.54 -0.35 -0.60
CA LEU A 107 -13.13 -0.69 -1.89
C LEU A 107 -13.84 -2.03 -1.75
N GLY A 108 -15.03 -2.14 -2.33
CA GLY A 108 -15.73 -3.41 -2.45
C GLY A 108 -14.90 -4.44 -3.23
N ALA A 109 -15.12 -5.71 -2.94
CA ALA A 109 -14.46 -6.82 -3.63
C ALA A 109 -14.82 -6.90 -5.13
N ASP A 110 -15.90 -6.24 -5.55
CA ASP A 110 -16.37 -6.12 -6.93
C ASP A 110 -15.68 -5.00 -7.72
N VAL A 111 -14.91 -4.13 -7.06
CA VAL A 111 -14.15 -3.06 -7.71
C VAL A 111 -12.89 -3.61 -8.38
N SER A 112 -12.48 -3.08 -9.53
CA SER A 112 -11.17 -3.42 -10.11
C SER A 112 -10.05 -2.89 -9.23
N PHE A 113 -9.19 -3.79 -8.73
CA PHE A 113 -8.04 -3.39 -7.93
C PHE A 113 -7.03 -2.57 -8.74
N GLU A 114 -6.82 -2.91 -10.01
CA GLU A 114 -5.94 -2.14 -10.89
C GLU A 114 -6.48 -0.73 -11.15
N ASP A 115 -7.80 -0.56 -11.28
CA ASP A 115 -8.39 0.77 -11.46
C ASP A 115 -8.15 1.62 -10.21
N ALA A 116 -8.14 1.02 -9.02
CA ALA A 116 -7.83 1.71 -7.78
C ALA A 116 -6.35 2.15 -7.70
N VAL A 117 -5.44 1.28 -8.12
CA VAL A 117 -4.01 1.61 -8.25
C VAL A 117 -3.82 2.79 -9.22
N LEU A 118 -4.47 2.74 -10.38
CA LEU A 118 -4.43 3.83 -11.37
C LEU A 118 -5.02 5.14 -10.83
N ARG A 119 -6.10 5.09 -10.05
CA ARG A 119 -6.67 6.28 -9.39
C ARG A 119 -5.68 6.94 -8.44
N LEU A 120 -4.91 6.16 -7.68
CA LEU A 120 -3.88 6.69 -6.79
C LEU A 120 -2.75 7.37 -7.58
N LEU A 121 -2.29 6.76 -8.68
CA LEU A 121 -1.32 7.38 -9.59
C LEU A 121 -1.83 8.69 -10.17
N HIS A 122 -3.09 8.73 -10.61
CA HIS A 122 -3.68 9.95 -11.16
C HIS A 122 -3.85 11.06 -10.11
N THR A 123 -3.98 10.71 -8.82
CA THR A 123 -4.04 11.69 -7.73
C THR A 123 -2.70 12.40 -7.55
N TYR A 124 -1.58 11.69 -7.77
CA TYR A 124 -0.24 12.29 -7.80
C TYR A 124 -0.09 13.27 -8.97
N MET A 125 -0.57 12.90 -10.16
CA MET A 125 -0.52 13.77 -11.35
C MET A 125 -1.44 15.01 -11.29
N GLN A 126 -2.35 15.09 -10.30
CA GLN A 126 -3.26 16.22 -10.10
C GLN A 126 -2.80 17.17 -9.00
N MET A 127 -1.74 16.86 -8.25
CA MET A 127 -1.13 17.87 -7.39
C MET A 127 -0.60 18.98 -8.30
N PRO A 128 -0.93 20.26 -8.04
CA PRO A 128 -0.30 21.33 -8.78
C PRO A 128 1.20 21.12 -8.61
N MET A 129 1.91 21.00 -9.73
CA MET A 129 3.33 21.32 -9.71
C MET A 129 3.37 22.71 -9.10
N ASP A 130 3.89 22.84 -7.88
CA ASP A 130 4.25 24.14 -7.37
C ASP A 130 5.20 24.71 -8.42
N GLU A 131 4.68 25.61 -9.25
CA GLU A 131 5.47 26.51 -10.08
C GLU A 131 6.22 27.43 -9.10
N ASN A 132 7.24 26.87 -8.46
CA ASN A 132 8.20 27.66 -7.71
C ASN A 132 9.10 28.33 -8.73
N GLY A 133 8.74 29.60 -9.02
CA GLY A 133 9.53 30.54 -9.80
C GLY A 133 10.72 31.14 -9.05
#